data_AF-A0A2N7TKX2-F1
#
_entry.id   AF-A0A2N7TKX2-F1
#
_cell.length_a   1.000
_cell.length_b   1.000
_cell.length_c   1.000
_cell.angle_alpha   90.00
_cell.angle_beta   90.00
_cell.angle_gamma   90.00
#
_symmetry.space_group_name_H-M   'P 1'
#
loop_
_entity.id
_entity.type
_entity.pdbx_description
1 polymer ?
#
loop_
_entity_poly.entity_id
_entity_poly.type
_entity_poly.pdbx_seq_one_letter_code
_entity_poly.pdbx_strand_id
1 'polypeptide(L)'
;MATLHHQVWIDAPVEKVYAALSSAEGLGQWWAPHTTSETDEGLVLSHSPGPAHGDVQMKVLERTPHRRIEWEIISTHPASSPASAWTGTRIVFELATLPSPGHWLGMDNAGQPMTVLNFRHAGWNEDSEFLGFCNYAWGVTLDMLRQWCESKD
;
A
#
# COMPACT_ATOMS: atom_id res chain seq x y z
N MET A 1 11.55 -4.36 16.57
CA MET A 1 10.76 -3.50 15.65
C MET A 1 9.97 -4.44 14.76
N ALA A 2 8.65 -4.33 14.82
CA ALA A 2 7.74 -5.19 14.08
C ALA A 2 7.61 -4.76 12.61
N THR A 3 7.16 -5.71 11.80
CA THR A 3 6.71 -5.49 10.43
C THR A 3 5.32 -6.09 10.26
N LEU A 4 4.37 -5.28 9.82
CA LEU A 4 3.08 -5.77 9.34
C LEU A 4 3.28 -6.31 7.93
N HIS A 5 2.88 -7.56 7.68
CA HIS A 5 3.07 -8.22 6.39
C HIS A 5 1.74 -8.78 5.86
N HIS A 6 1.43 -8.47 4.60
CA HIS A 6 0.32 -9.04 3.86
C HIS A 6 0.81 -9.55 2.51
N GLN A 7 0.26 -10.67 2.05
CA GLN A 7 0.44 -11.15 0.69
C GLN A 7 -0.93 -11.23 0.02
N VAL A 8 -1.05 -10.57 -1.13
CA VAL A 8 -2.30 -10.48 -1.88
C VAL A 8 -2.07 -10.99 -3.30
N TRP A 9 -2.91 -11.91 -3.74
CA TRP A 9 -2.93 -12.44 -5.10
C TRP A 9 -4.02 -11.71 -5.87
N ILE A 10 -3.64 -11.09 -6.99
CA ILE A 10 -4.48 -10.18 -7.77
C ILE A 10 -4.55 -10.69 -9.20
N ASP A 11 -5.75 -11.03 -9.68
CA ASP A 11 -6.00 -11.48 -11.05
C ASP A 11 -5.98 -10.30 -12.05
N ALA A 12 -4.82 -9.65 -12.14
CA ALA A 12 -4.55 -8.54 -13.02
C ALA A 12 -3.07 -8.51 -13.45
N PRO A 13 -2.75 -7.91 -14.63
CA PRO A 13 -1.38 -7.69 -15.06
C PRO A 13 -0.61 -6.79 -14.07
N VAL A 14 0.70 -7.04 -13.93
CA VAL A 14 1.57 -6.32 -12.98
C VAL A 14 1.66 -4.83 -13.31
N GLU A 15 1.51 -4.47 -14.58
CA GLU A 15 1.48 -3.10 -15.08
C GLU A 15 0.29 -2.33 -14.50
N LYS A 16 -0.90 -2.95 -14.45
CA LYS A 16 -2.12 -2.33 -13.88
C LYS A 16 -1.94 -2.13 -12.37
N VAL A 17 -1.44 -3.14 -11.66
CA VAL A 17 -1.21 -3.07 -10.21
C VAL A 17 -0.15 -2.01 -9.87
N TYR A 18 0.96 -1.96 -10.61
CA TYR A 18 2.00 -0.96 -10.41
C TYR A 18 1.51 0.47 -10.69
N ALA A 19 0.73 0.67 -11.76
CA ALA A 19 0.15 1.98 -12.07
C ALA A 19 -0.78 2.48 -10.95
N ALA A 20 -1.62 1.58 -10.40
CA ALA A 20 -2.53 1.86 -9.28
C ALA A 20 -1.81 2.29 -8.00
N LEU A 21 -0.61 1.78 -7.77
CA LEU A 21 0.18 2.04 -6.57
C LEU A 21 1.13 3.23 -6.72
N SER A 22 1.61 3.52 -7.93
CA SER A 22 2.81 4.37 -8.10
C SER A 22 2.53 5.87 -8.23
N SER A 23 1.28 6.31 -8.27
CA SER A 23 0.92 7.72 -8.51
C SER A 23 -0.26 8.17 -7.66
N ALA A 24 -0.36 9.48 -7.39
CA ALA A 24 -1.51 10.05 -6.70
C ALA A 24 -2.83 9.78 -7.44
N GLU A 25 -2.82 9.85 -8.78
CA GLU A 25 -3.98 9.51 -9.61
C GLU A 25 -4.41 8.05 -9.40
N GLY A 26 -3.47 7.11 -9.48
CA GLY A 26 -3.73 5.69 -9.27
C GLY A 26 -4.24 5.38 -7.86
N LEU A 27 -3.59 5.91 -6.83
CA LEU A 27 -4.00 5.75 -5.43
C LEU A 27 -5.39 6.35 -5.17
N GLY A 28 -5.70 7.45 -5.88
CA GLY A 28 -7.00 8.12 -5.87
C GLY A 28 -8.16 7.26 -6.36
N GLN A 29 -7.91 6.22 -7.16
CA GLN A 29 -8.97 5.38 -7.72
C GLN A 29 -9.52 4.34 -6.73
N TRP A 30 -8.72 3.93 -5.74
CA TRP A 30 -9.07 2.79 -4.89
C TRP A 30 -8.85 3.00 -3.39
N TRP A 31 -7.99 3.95 -2.97
CA TRP A 31 -7.70 4.17 -1.55
C TRP A 31 -8.34 5.45 -1.01
N ALA A 32 -7.82 6.59 -1.46
CA ALA A 32 -8.24 7.92 -1.04
C ALA A 32 -7.67 8.95 -2.04
N PRO A 33 -8.26 10.14 -2.19
CA PRO A 33 -7.65 11.22 -2.95
C PRO A 33 -6.24 11.52 -2.42
N HIS A 34 -5.24 11.32 -3.27
CA HIS A 34 -3.85 11.66 -2.98
C HIS A 34 -3.43 12.89 -3.78
N THR A 35 -2.46 13.62 -3.25
CA THR A 35 -1.76 14.70 -3.94
C THR A 35 -0.26 14.41 -3.98
N THR A 36 0.44 15.10 -4.89
CA THR A 36 1.91 15.08 -4.96
C THR A 36 2.46 16.49 -4.77
N SER A 37 3.62 16.58 -4.14
CA SER A 37 4.39 17.80 -4.00
C SER A 37 5.88 17.48 -4.13
N GLU A 38 6.60 18.31 -4.88
CA GLU A 38 8.07 18.29 -4.89
C GLU A 38 8.59 19.10 -3.70
N THR A 39 9.56 18.53 -2.97
CA THR A 39 10.23 19.17 -1.84
C THR A 39 11.75 19.11 -2.03
N ASP A 40 12.51 19.86 -1.24
CA ASP A 40 13.98 19.78 -1.26
C ASP A 40 14.51 18.38 -0.94
N GLU A 41 13.68 17.56 -0.29
CA GLU A 41 13.99 16.19 0.09
C GLU A 41 13.52 15.14 -0.94
N GLY A 42 12.77 15.54 -1.96
CA GLY A 42 12.22 14.67 -3.00
C GLY A 42 10.70 14.71 -3.11
N LEU A 43 10.15 13.77 -3.87
CA LEU A 43 8.72 13.66 -4.13
C LEU A 43 7.97 13.15 -2.89
N VAL A 44 6.91 13.86 -2.52
CA VAL A 44 6.03 13.50 -1.40
C VAL A 44 4.62 13.25 -1.89
N LEU A 45 4.05 12.09 -1.53
CA LEU A 45 2.63 11.76 -1.65
C LEU A 45 1.92 12.14 -0.35
N SER A 46 0.73 12.73 -0.43
CA SER A 46 -0.07 13.07 0.75
C SER A 46 -1.53 12.68 0.57
N HIS A 47 -2.19 12.27 1.64
CA HIS A 47 -3.66 12.17 1.69
C HIS A 47 -4.18 12.61 3.06
N SER A 48 -5.45 13.03 3.08
CA SER A 48 -6.13 13.41 4.30
C SER A 48 -7.04 12.27 4.78
N PRO A 49 -6.71 11.58 5.89
CA PRO A 49 -7.60 10.57 6.48
C PRO A 49 -8.78 11.18 7.24
N GLY A 50 -8.82 12.51 7.39
CA GLY A 50 -9.91 13.25 8.00
C GLY A 50 -9.42 14.40 8.90
N PRO A 51 -10.29 15.38 9.24
CA PRO A 51 -9.87 16.61 9.91
C PRO A 51 -9.16 16.42 11.27
N ALA A 52 -9.47 15.32 11.98
CA ALA A 52 -8.94 15.05 13.31
C ALA A 52 -7.52 14.45 13.32
N HIS A 53 -6.98 14.09 12.15
CA HIS A 53 -5.77 13.28 12.04
C HIS A 53 -4.57 14.05 11.47
N GLY A 54 -4.82 15.13 10.73
CA GLY A 54 -3.81 15.78 9.88
C GLY A 54 -3.45 14.93 8.67
N ASP A 55 -2.77 15.52 7.70
CA ASP A 55 -2.41 14.83 6.46
C ASP A 55 -1.28 13.84 6.70
N VAL A 56 -1.42 12.63 6.15
CA VAL A 56 -0.36 11.63 6.14
C VAL A 56 0.55 11.94 4.96
N GLN A 57 1.83 12.15 5.25
CA GLN A 57 2.84 12.48 4.24
C GLN A 57 3.83 11.34 4.07
N MET A 58 4.01 10.90 2.83
CA MET A 58 4.79 9.76 2.39
C MET A 58 5.87 10.23 1.42
N LYS A 59 7.12 10.25 1.87
CA LYS A 59 8.27 10.50 1.00
C LYS A 59 8.53 9.29 0.12
N VAL A 60 8.59 9.50 -1.19
CA VAL A 60 8.90 8.42 -2.15
C VAL A 60 10.39 8.14 -2.15
N LEU A 61 10.77 6.91 -1.82
CA LEU A 61 12.17 6.46 -1.78
C LEU A 61 12.54 5.65 -3.01
N GLU A 62 11.62 4.81 -3.48
CA GLU A 62 11.85 3.92 -4.61
C GLU A 62 10.59 3.80 -5.47
N ARG A 63 10.79 3.82 -6.78
CA ARG A 63 9.80 3.46 -7.82
C ARG A 63 10.49 2.67 -8.92
N THR A 64 10.64 1.37 -8.70
CA THR A 64 11.18 0.45 -9.70
C THR A 64 10.02 -0.13 -10.51
N PRO A 65 9.88 0.21 -11.81
CA PRO A 65 8.75 -0.19 -12.64
C PRO A 65 8.41 -1.67 -12.51
N HIS A 66 7.13 -1.96 -12.26
CA HIS A 66 6.55 -3.30 -12.20
C HIS A 66 7.16 -4.23 -11.14
N ARG A 67 7.96 -3.71 -10.21
CA ARG A 67 8.68 -4.52 -9.23
C ARG A 67 8.53 -4.02 -7.80
N ARG A 68 8.79 -2.73 -7.56
CA ARG A 68 8.92 -2.25 -6.18
C ARG A 68 8.56 -0.77 -6.03
N ILE A 69 7.83 -0.47 -4.97
CA ILE A 69 7.52 0.89 -4.53
C ILE A 69 7.83 0.96 -3.04
N GLU A 70 8.52 2.01 -2.61
CA GLU A 70 8.82 2.23 -1.19
C GLU A 70 8.60 3.69 -0.80
N TRP A 71 7.94 3.88 0.34
CA TRP A 71 7.69 5.17 0.96
C TRP A 71 8.16 5.20 2.40
N GLU A 72 8.52 6.39 2.88
CA GLU A 72 8.73 6.70 4.30
C GLU A 72 7.64 7.63 4.80
N ILE A 73 7.05 7.32 5.96
CA ILE A 73 6.12 8.25 6.60
C ILE A 73 6.93 9.35 7.30
N ILE A 74 6.75 10.59 6.86
CA ILE A 74 7.49 11.76 7.38
C ILE A 74 6.60 12.69 8.22
N SER A 75 5.29 12.48 8.21
CA SER A 75 4.34 13.27 9.01
C SER A 75 4.31 12.82 10.48
N THR A 76 3.94 13.74 11.36
CA THR A 76 3.70 13.51 12.79
C THR A 76 2.23 13.74 13.11
N HIS A 77 1.65 12.93 13.99
CA HIS A 77 0.22 12.96 14.28
C HIS A 77 -0.05 12.97 15.80
N PRO A 78 -1.22 13.48 16.24
CA PRO A 78 -1.63 13.40 17.64
C PRO A 78 -1.68 11.96 18.14
N ALA A 79 -1.34 11.71 19.41
CA ALA A 79 -1.31 10.37 20.00
C ALA A 79 -2.65 9.61 19.92
N SER A 80 -3.78 10.33 19.77
CA SER A 80 -5.11 9.75 19.56
C SER A 80 -5.32 9.18 18.15
N SER A 81 -4.40 9.43 17.22
CA SER A 81 -4.46 8.94 15.84
C SER A 81 -3.62 7.68 15.69
N PRO A 82 -4.12 6.63 15.00
CA PRO A 82 -3.29 5.46 14.68
C PRO A 82 -2.02 5.81 13.89
N ALA A 83 -2.06 6.90 13.11
CA ALA A 83 -0.91 7.39 12.35
C ALA A 83 0.22 7.95 13.24
N SER A 84 -0.02 8.19 14.53
CA SER A 84 1.03 8.61 15.46
C SER A 84 2.13 7.57 15.65
N ALA A 85 1.84 6.30 15.37
CA ALA A 85 2.81 5.21 15.41
C ALA A 85 3.62 5.05 14.11
N TRP A 86 3.39 5.91 13.10
CA TRP A 86 3.93 5.70 11.75
C TRP A 86 5.15 6.57 11.42
N THR A 87 5.43 7.65 12.14
CA THR A 87 6.57 8.53 11.78
C THR A 87 7.89 7.74 11.72
N GLY A 88 8.58 7.80 10.58
CA GLY A 88 9.84 7.09 10.30
C GLY A 88 9.68 5.63 9.85
N THR A 89 8.47 5.08 9.81
CA THR A 89 8.21 3.74 9.28
C THR A 89 8.31 3.72 7.76
N ARG A 90 8.47 2.51 7.20
CA ARG A 90 8.55 2.28 5.75
C ARG A 90 7.36 1.48 5.27
N ILE A 91 6.72 1.94 4.19
CA ILE A 91 5.71 1.19 3.46
C ILE A 91 6.34 0.67 2.17
N VAL A 92 6.27 -0.63 1.96
CA VAL A 92 6.92 -1.34 0.87
C VAL A 92 5.89 -2.19 0.14
N PHE A 93 5.84 -2.05 -1.18
CA PHE A 93 5.09 -2.91 -2.09
C PHE A 93 6.09 -3.62 -2.99
N GLU A 94 6.12 -4.95 -2.94
CA GLU A 94 6.90 -5.77 -3.88
C GLU A 94 5.96 -6.59 -4.76
N LEU A 95 6.14 -6.48 -6.06
CA LEU A 95 5.32 -7.12 -7.06
C LEU A 95 6.10 -8.25 -7.75
N ALA A 96 5.42 -9.37 -7.98
CA ALA A 96 5.93 -10.46 -8.79
C ALA A 96 4.80 -11.04 -9.64
N THR A 97 5.13 -11.50 -10.85
CA THR A 97 4.19 -12.26 -11.68
C THR A 97 4.39 -13.74 -11.41
N LEU A 98 3.35 -14.42 -10.92
CA LEU A 98 3.35 -15.87 -10.68
C LEU A 98 2.19 -16.54 -11.42
N PRO A 99 2.29 -17.84 -11.77
CA PRO A 99 1.16 -18.59 -12.30
C PRO A 99 0.06 -18.71 -11.25
N SER A 100 -1.19 -18.57 -11.67
CA SER A 100 -2.34 -18.70 -10.80
C SER A 100 -2.43 -20.10 -10.21
N PRO A 101 -2.66 -20.23 -8.88
CA PRO A 101 -2.92 -21.51 -8.24
C PRO A 101 -4.33 -22.04 -8.54
N GLY A 102 -5.15 -21.30 -9.31
CA GLY A 102 -6.50 -21.68 -9.69
C GLY A 102 -7.41 -21.89 -8.49
N HIS A 103 -7.72 -23.16 -8.20
CA HIS A 103 -8.74 -23.53 -7.23
C HIS A 103 -8.47 -23.06 -5.79
N TRP A 104 -7.22 -22.78 -5.40
CA TRP A 104 -6.90 -22.23 -4.06
C TRP A 104 -7.54 -20.86 -3.84
N LEU A 105 -7.72 -20.09 -4.91
CA LEU A 105 -8.33 -18.77 -4.89
C LEU A 105 -9.78 -18.80 -5.41
N GLY A 106 -10.34 -19.98 -5.66
CA GLY A 106 -11.68 -20.13 -6.25
C GLY A 106 -11.78 -19.67 -7.71
N MET A 107 -10.66 -19.65 -8.44
CA MET A 107 -10.58 -19.15 -9.82
C MET A 107 -10.37 -20.29 -10.82
N ASP A 108 -10.95 -20.17 -12.02
CA ASP A 108 -10.78 -21.10 -13.14
C ASP A 108 -9.73 -20.59 -14.16
N ASN A 109 -8.56 -20.20 -13.65
CA ASN A 109 -7.47 -19.61 -14.44
C ASN A 109 -6.10 -20.23 -14.07
N ALA A 110 -6.08 -21.48 -13.60
CA ALA A 110 -4.85 -22.15 -13.17
C ALA A 110 -3.74 -22.04 -14.23
N GLY A 111 -2.54 -21.63 -13.81
CA GLY A 111 -1.39 -21.45 -14.69
C GLY A 111 -1.35 -20.14 -15.48
N GLN A 112 -2.43 -19.34 -15.50
CA GLN A 112 -2.41 -18.00 -16.10
C GLN A 112 -1.58 -17.03 -15.25
N PRO A 113 -0.87 -16.06 -15.84
CA PRO A 113 -0.08 -15.11 -15.08
C PRO A 113 -0.97 -14.21 -14.22
N MET A 114 -0.60 -14.04 -12.95
CA MET A 114 -1.25 -13.11 -12.04
C MET A 114 -0.23 -12.38 -11.18
N THR A 115 -0.62 -11.26 -10.59
CA THR A 115 0.26 -10.44 -9.76
C THR A 115 0.17 -10.87 -8.30
N VAL A 116 1.32 -11.09 -7.68
CA VAL A 116 1.45 -11.25 -6.24
C VAL A 116 2.08 -10.00 -5.66
N LEU A 117 1.32 -9.34 -4.78
CA LEU A 117 1.77 -8.21 -4.00
C LEU A 117 2.21 -8.70 -2.61
N ASN A 118 3.49 -8.50 -2.28
CA ASN A 118 4.02 -8.63 -0.93
C ASN A 118 4.13 -7.23 -0.32
N PHE A 119 3.19 -6.92 0.57
CA PHE A 119 3.12 -5.65 1.28
C PHE A 119 3.82 -5.74 2.62
N ARG A 120 4.62 -4.72 2.96
CA ARG A 120 5.20 -4.55 4.29
C ARG A 120 5.03 -3.12 4.79
N HIS A 121 4.60 -2.98 6.04
CA HIS A 121 4.74 -1.74 6.79
C HIS A 121 5.71 -2.01 7.96
N ALA A 122 6.96 -1.58 7.80
CA ALA A 122 8.08 -1.94 8.67
C ALA A 122 8.54 -0.78 9.56
N GLY A 123 9.16 -1.11 10.69
CA GLY A 123 9.69 -0.12 11.64
C GLY A 123 8.76 0.18 12.82
N TRP A 124 7.78 -0.68 13.08
CA TRP A 124 6.81 -0.49 14.15
C TRP A 124 7.42 -0.72 15.54
N ASN A 125 6.95 0.07 16.51
CA ASN A 125 7.04 -0.32 17.91
C ASN A 125 6.06 -1.48 18.18
N GLU A 126 6.58 -2.60 18.70
CA GLU A 126 5.81 -3.81 19.01
C GLU A 126 4.79 -3.58 20.14
N ASP A 127 5.06 -2.63 21.03
CA ASP A 127 4.18 -2.26 22.14
C ASP A 127 3.10 -1.23 21.74
N SER A 128 3.03 -0.85 20.46
CA SER A 128 2.00 0.09 19.97
C SER A 128 0.62 -0.53 20.05
N GLU A 129 -0.32 0.15 20.73
CA GLU A 129 -1.74 -0.26 20.77
C GLU A 129 -2.39 -0.31 19.38
N PHE A 130 -1.82 0.42 18.40
CA PHE A 130 -2.32 0.49 17.04
C PHE A 130 -1.77 -0.62 16.12
N LEU A 131 -0.81 -1.44 16.57
CA LEU A 131 -0.18 -2.46 15.73
C LEU A 131 -1.21 -3.42 15.13
N GLY A 132 -2.06 -4.01 15.98
CA GLY A 132 -3.11 -4.93 15.56
C GLY A 132 -4.22 -4.26 14.75
N PHE A 133 -4.62 -3.05 15.15
CA PHE A 133 -5.61 -2.24 14.42
C PHE A 133 -5.15 -1.95 12.99
N CYS A 134 -3.92 -1.43 12.83
CA CYS A 134 -3.37 -1.10 11.53
C CYS A 134 -3.10 -2.34 10.67
N ASN A 135 -2.78 -3.48 11.28
CA ASN A 135 -2.67 -4.74 10.52
C ASN A 135 -4.00 -5.10 9.84
N TYR A 136 -5.11 -5.10 10.59
CA TYR A 136 -6.41 -5.35 10.01
C TYR A 136 -6.79 -4.31 8.96
N ALA A 137 -6.56 -3.02 9.24
CA ALA A 137 -6.86 -1.93 8.32
C ALA A 137 -6.11 -2.10 6.98
N TRP A 138 -4.83 -2.48 7.00
CA TRP A 138 -4.09 -2.79 5.76
C TRP A 138 -4.70 -3.95 4.99
N GLY A 139 -5.16 -5.00 5.67
CA GLY A 139 -5.88 -6.09 5.01
C GLY A 139 -7.10 -5.61 4.21
N VAL A 140 -7.91 -4.73 4.81
CA VAL A 140 -9.09 -4.14 4.15
C VAL A 140 -8.68 -3.21 3.00
N THR A 141 -7.72 -2.32 3.22
CA THR A 141 -7.24 -1.37 2.21
C THR A 141 -6.63 -2.09 1.00
N LEU A 142 -5.83 -3.13 1.20
CA LEU A 142 -5.24 -3.90 0.09
C LEU A 142 -6.26 -4.74 -0.68
N ASP A 143 -7.36 -5.12 -0.05
CA ASP A 143 -8.49 -5.76 -0.75
C ASP A 143 -9.22 -4.78 -1.68
N MET A 144 -9.32 -3.49 -1.30
CA MET A 144 -9.84 -2.45 -2.19
C MET A 144 -8.99 -2.31 -3.47
N LEU A 145 -7.65 -2.31 -3.33
CA LEU A 145 -6.73 -2.33 -4.48
C LEU A 145 -7.00 -3.54 -5.37
N ARG A 146 -7.09 -4.74 -4.77
CA ARG A 146 -7.34 -5.98 -5.50
C ARG A 146 -8.64 -5.89 -6.31
N GLN A 147 -9.75 -5.51 -5.66
CA GLN A 147 -11.05 -5.38 -6.33
C GLN A 147 -11.01 -4.38 -7.48
N TRP A 148 -10.32 -3.24 -7.32
CA TRP A 148 -10.15 -2.24 -8.37
C TRP A 148 -9.28 -2.77 -9.54
N CYS A 149 -8.21 -3.51 -9.24
CA CYS A 149 -7.37 -4.11 -10.27
C CYS A 149 -8.11 -5.22 -11.05
N GLU A 150 -8.96 -6.00 -10.39
CA GLU A 150 -9.73 -7.10 -10.98
C GLU A 150 -11.02 -6.63 -11.68
N SER A 151 -11.48 -5.39 -11.42
CA SER A 151 -12.66 -4.86 -12.11
C SER A 151 -12.40 -4.71 -13.62
N LYS A 152 -13.39 -5.10 -14.41
CA LYS A 152 -13.43 -4.84 -15.85
C LYS A 152 -13.72 -3.37 -16.08
N ASP A 153 -13.07 -2.78 -17.09
CA ASP A 153 -13.43 -1.45 -17.60
C ASP A 153 -14.87 -1.43 -18.17
#